data_AF-A0A350D5U0-F1
#
_entry.id   AF-A0A350D5U0-F1
#
_cell.length_a   1.000
_cell.length_b   1.000
_cell.length_c   1.000
_cell.angle_alpha   90.00
_cell.angle_beta   90.00
_cell.angle_gamma   90.00
#
_symmetry.space_group_name_H-M   'P 1'
#
loop_
_entity.id
_entity.type
_entity.pdbx_description
1 polymer ?
#
loop_
_entity_poly.entity_id
_entity_poly.type
_entity_poly.pdbx_seq_one_letter_code
_entity_poly.pdbx_strand_id
1 'polypeptide(L)'
;MPAINLRMLAYDSARAVFRAAKKIEAGAFIFEIARSEIGYTDQRPSEYVSSVLAAAIKEGYRGPVFIQGDHFQASAKKFKVDPEGEIKAI
;
A
#
# COMPACT_ATOMS: atom_id res chain seq x y z
N MET A 1 -13.54 -2.46 5.26
CA MET A 1 -12.42 -3.28 4.74
C MET A 1 -11.14 -2.79 5.39
N PRO A 2 -10.35 -3.64 6.07
CA PRO A 2 -9.10 -3.22 6.69
C PRO A 2 -8.06 -2.84 5.63
N ALA A 3 -7.27 -1.81 5.91
CA ALA A 3 -6.16 -1.38 5.08
C ALA A 3 -4.85 -1.43 5.90
N ILE A 4 -3.78 -1.89 5.25
CA ILE A 4 -2.51 -2.21 5.91
C ILE A 4 -1.37 -1.52 5.16
N ASN A 5 -0.63 -0.66 5.85
CA ASN A 5 0.61 -0.04 5.34
C ASN A 5 1.82 -0.88 5.76
N LEU A 6 2.62 -1.34 4.80
CA LEU A 6 3.87 -2.07 5.07
C LEU A 6 5.07 -1.15 4.83
N ARG A 7 5.76 -0.79 5.91
CA ARG A 7 6.83 0.23 5.88
C ARG A 7 8.24 -0.35 5.80
N MET A 8 8.37 -1.63 6.09
CA MET A 8 9.64 -2.36 6.07
C MET A 8 9.37 -3.82 5.73
N LEU A 9 10.38 -4.46 5.12
CA LEU A 9 10.33 -5.87 4.75
C LEU A 9 9.03 -6.20 4.00
N ALA A 10 8.67 -5.39 2.99
CA ALA A 10 7.35 -5.43 2.35
C ALA A 10 6.95 -6.84 1.92
N TYR A 11 7.87 -7.59 1.33
CA TYR A 11 7.65 -8.98 0.96
C TYR A 11 7.33 -9.87 2.17
N ASP A 12 8.19 -9.89 3.20
CA ASP A 12 8.01 -10.77 4.37
C ASP A 12 6.77 -10.39 5.20
N SER A 13 6.53 -9.09 5.34
CA SER A 13 5.34 -8.56 6.02
C SER A 13 4.07 -8.91 5.25
N ALA A 14 4.06 -8.77 3.92
CA ALA A 14 2.92 -9.18 3.08
C ALA A 14 2.68 -10.68 3.19
N ARG A 15 3.73 -11.51 3.22
CA ARG A 15 3.59 -12.96 3.45
C ARG A 15 2.94 -13.26 4.79
N ALA A 16 3.32 -12.55 5.85
CA ALA A 16 2.69 -12.71 7.16
C ALA A 16 1.20 -12.35 7.13
N VAL A 17 0.85 -11.25 6.44
CA VAL A 17 -0.55 -10.85 6.22
C VAL A 17 -1.32 -11.96 5.49
N PHE A 18 -0.80 -12.49 4.38
CA PHE A 18 -1.49 -13.56 3.64
C PHE A 18 -1.66 -14.85 4.44
N ARG A 19 -0.66 -15.26 5.24
CA ARG A 19 -0.80 -16.41 6.15
C ARG A 19 -1.88 -16.19 7.19
N ALA A 20 -1.91 -15.00 7.80
CA ALA A 20 -2.92 -14.63 8.77
C ALA A 20 -4.32 -14.59 8.13
N ALA A 21 -4.45 -13.94 6.98
CA ALA A 21 -5.69 -13.85 6.22
C ALA A 21 -6.27 -15.22 5.88
N LYS A 22 -5.44 -16.16 5.42
CA LYS A 22 -5.88 -17.54 5.14
C LYS A 22 -6.35 -18.27 6.40
N LYS A 23 -5.64 -18.12 7.53
CA LYS A 23 -5.97 -18.80 8.79
C LYS A 23 -7.34 -18.38 9.34
N ILE A 24 -7.71 -17.12 9.13
CA ILE A 24 -8.97 -16.56 9.64
C ILE A 24 -10.07 -16.47 8.57
N GLU A 25 -9.82 -17.02 7.37
CA GLU A 25 -10.72 -16.92 6.22
C GLU A 25 -11.13 -15.46 5.95
N ALA A 26 -10.15 -14.56 6.00
CA ALA A 26 -10.40 -13.13 5.84
C ALA A 26 -11.10 -12.85 4.49
N GLY A 27 -12.09 -11.96 4.53
CA GLY A 27 -12.69 -11.39 3.33
C GLY A 27 -11.74 -10.41 2.63
N ALA A 28 -12.27 -9.30 2.11
CA ALA A 28 -11.45 -8.31 1.44
C ALA A 28 -10.58 -7.51 2.42
N PHE A 29 -9.35 -7.19 2.02
CA PHE A 29 -8.39 -6.33 2.70
C PHE A 29 -7.52 -5.60 1.67
N ILE A 30 -6.97 -4.46 2.06
CA ILE A 30 -6.15 -3.61 1.19
C ILE A 30 -4.71 -3.58 1.68
N PHE A 31 -3.77 -3.69 0.77
CA PHE A 31 -2.41 -3.20 0.98
C PHE A 31 -2.33 -1.76 0.48
N GLU A 32 -1.89 -0.86 1.33
CA GLU A 32 -1.72 0.55 0.97
C GLU A 32 -0.30 1.01 1.21
N ILE A 33 0.10 2.06 0.49
CA ILE A 33 1.35 2.77 0.70
C ILE A 33 1.05 4.26 0.63
N ALA A 34 1.45 5.01 1.65
CA ALA A 34 1.23 6.45 1.68
C ALA A 34 2.31 7.20 0.89
N ARG A 35 1.98 8.36 0.33
CA ARG A 35 2.98 9.19 -0.38
C ARG A 35 4.22 9.49 0.45
N SER A 36 4.03 9.80 1.73
CA SER A 36 5.14 10.05 2.65
C SER A 36 6.04 8.83 2.80
N GLU A 37 5.45 7.63 2.84
CA GLU A 37 6.15 6.35 3.01
C GLU A 37 7.06 6.02 1.84
N ILE A 38 6.62 6.29 0.61
CA ILE A 38 7.46 6.14 -0.59
C ILE A 38 8.79 6.88 -0.40
N GLY A 39 8.73 8.13 0.06
CA GLY A 39 9.92 8.97 0.22
C GLY A 39 10.86 8.49 1.32
N TYR A 40 10.37 8.29 2.55
CA TYR A 40 11.27 7.98 3.68
C TYR A 40 11.70 6.51 3.75
N THR A 41 10.99 5.60 3.07
CA THR A 41 11.37 4.17 3.01
C THR A 41 12.07 3.80 1.70
N ASP A 42 12.16 4.72 0.74
CA ASP A 42 12.61 4.48 -0.64
C ASP A 42 11.89 3.30 -1.31
N GLN A 43 10.65 3.02 -0.89
CA GLN A 43 9.83 1.97 -1.47
C GLN A 43 9.02 2.51 -2.65
N ARG A 44 9.51 2.27 -3.87
CA ARG A 44 8.77 2.66 -5.08
C ARG A 44 7.47 1.86 -5.17
N PRO A 45 6.35 2.47 -5.60
CA PRO A 45 5.07 1.76 -5.74
C PRO A 45 5.16 0.47 -6.55
N SER A 46 5.95 0.45 -7.63
CA SER A 46 6.17 -0.75 -8.45
C SER A 46 6.85 -1.88 -7.68
N GLU A 47 7.83 -1.56 -6.83
CA GLU A 47 8.57 -2.54 -6.01
C GLU A 47 7.72 -3.04 -4.85
N TYR A 48 6.96 -2.14 -4.22
CA TYR A 48 5.97 -2.47 -3.20
C TYR A 48 4.93 -3.45 -3.73
N VAL A 49 4.29 -3.12 -4.86
CA VAL A 49 3.26 -3.97 -5.48
C VAL A 49 3.85 -5.30 -5.93
N SER A 50 5.04 -5.30 -6.53
CA SER A 50 5.73 -6.54 -6.91
C SER A 50 5.98 -7.44 -5.70
N SER A 51 6.40 -6.87 -4.57
CA SER A 51 6.61 -7.59 -3.32
C SER A 51 5.31 -8.20 -2.77
N VAL A 52 4.22 -7.42 -2.76
CA VAL A 52 2.90 -7.90 -2.30
C VAL A 52 2.39 -9.04 -3.19
N LEU A 53 2.48 -8.90 -4.51
CA LEU A 53 2.03 -9.93 -5.44
C LEU A 53 2.89 -11.20 -5.34
N ALA A 54 4.22 -11.06 -5.23
CA ALA A 54 5.12 -12.18 -5.02
C ALA A 54 4.81 -12.92 -3.71
N ALA A 55 4.49 -12.18 -2.64
CA ALA A 55 4.07 -12.75 -1.36
C ALA A 55 2.74 -13.54 -1.50
N ALA A 56 1.77 -12.99 -2.22
CA ALA A 56 0.49 -13.67 -2.50
C ALA A 56 0.72 -15.01 -3.21
N ILE A 57 1.57 -15.00 -4.25
CA ILE A 57 1.96 -16.20 -5.00
C ILE A 57 2.64 -17.20 -4.07
N LYS A 58 3.63 -16.75 -3.28
CA LYS A 58 4.41 -17.60 -2.38
C LYS A 58 3.55 -18.28 -1.32
N GLU A 59 2.57 -17.58 -0.77
CA GLU A 59 1.66 -18.12 0.25
C GLU A 59 0.45 -18.86 -0.35
N GLY A 60 0.41 -18.99 -1.68
CA GLY A 60 -0.66 -19.69 -2.39
C GLY A 60 -2.02 -19.04 -2.18
N TYR A 61 -2.07 -17.72 -2.00
CA TYR A 61 -3.33 -16.98 -1.93
C TYR A 61 -4.07 -17.07 -3.26
N ARG A 62 -5.40 -17.16 -3.20
CA ARG A 62 -6.29 -17.25 -4.37
C ARG A 62 -7.45 -16.28 -4.13
N GLY A 63 -7.50 -15.24 -4.94
CA GLY A 63 -8.45 -14.16 -4.78
C GLY A 63 -7.88 -12.83 -5.28
N PRO A 64 -8.68 -11.76 -5.25
CA PRO A 64 -8.23 -10.43 -5.61
C PRO A 64 -7.20 -9.91 -4.59
N VAL A 65 -6.19 -9.21 -5.09
CA VAL A 65 -5.24 -8.44 -4.26
C VAL A 65 -5.54 -6.97 -4.49
N PHE A 66 -6.01 -6.29 -3.45
CA PHE A 66 -6.35 -4.86 -3.52
C PHE A 66 -5.14 -4.01 -3.11
N ILE A 67 -4.78 -3.07 -3.97
CA ILE A 67 -3.70 -2.10 -3.74
C ILE A 67 -4.31 -0.70 -3.75
N GLN A 68 -3.90 0.15 -2.81
CA GLN A 68 -4.34 1.55 -2.74
C GLN A 68 -3.17 2.50 -2.46
N GLY A 69 -3.19 3.67 -3.08
CA GLY A 69 -2.34 4.79 -2.67
C GLY A 69 -3.01 5.56 -1.54
N ASP A 70 -2.34 5.67 -0.39
CA ASP A 70 -2.82 6.47 0.74
C ASP A 70 -2.28 7.92 0.67
N HIS A 71 -3.12 8.89 1.03
CA HIS A 71 -2.80 10.32 0.97
C HIS A 71 -2.36 10.85 -0.42
N PHE A 72 -2.88 10.30 -1.52
CA PHE A 72 -2.60 10.80 -2.87
C PHE A 72 -3.43 12.03 -3.28
N GLN A 73 -4.46 12.37 -2.51
CA GLN A 73 -5.39 13.46 -2.81
C GLN A 73 -4.80 14.84 -2.51
N ALA A 74 -5.19 15.83 -3.31
CA ALA A 74 -4.89 17.24 -3.02
C ALA A 74 -5.60 17.69 -1.75
N SER A 75 -4.86 18.33 -0.85
CA SER A 75 -5.43 19.04 0.28
C SER A 75 -6.07 20.34 -0.19
N ALA A 76 -7.39 20.45 -0.08
CA ALA A 76 -8.11 21.69 -0.41
C ALA A 76 -7.58 22.93 0.33
N LYS A 77 -7.08 22.75 1.56
CA LYS A 77 -6.46 23.85 2.33
C LYS A 77 -5.14 24.29 1.71
N LYS A 78 -4.26 23.36 1.35
CA LYS A 78 -2.96 23.68 0.72
C LYS A 78 -3.14 24.19 -0.70
N PHE A 79 -4.07 23.62 -1.45
CA PHE A 79 -4.41 24.04 -2.80
C PHE A 79 -4.90 25.50 -2.85
N LYS A 80 -5.65 25.97 -1.86
CA LYS A 80 -6.05 27.39 -1.77
C LYS A 80 -4.88 28.36 -1.54
N VAL A 81 -3.79 27.88 -0.95
CA VAL A 81 -2.61 28.71 -0.63
C VAL A 81 -1.62 28.69 -1.80
N ASP A 82 -1.32 27.50 -2.32
CA ASP A 82 -0.43 27.29 -3.46
C ASP A 82 -0.95 26.12 -4.31
N PRO A 83 -1.79 26.41 -5.33
CA PRO A 83 -2.33 25.38 -6.21
C PRO A 83 -1.24 24.60 -6.96
N GLU A 84 -0.21 25.28 -7.46
CA GLU A 84 0.84 24.64 -8.25
C GLU A 84 1.75 23.77 -7.38
N GLY A 85 2.14 24.27 -6.20
CA GLY A 85 2.93 23.51 -5.24
C GLY A 85 2.19 22.28 -4.73
N GLU A 86 0.89 22.39 -4.47
CA GLU A 86 0.08 21.25 -4.03
C GLU A 86 -0.06 20.19 -5.13
N ILE A 87 -0.25 20.57 -6.40
CA ILE A 87 -0.33 19.61 -7.51
C ILE A 87 1.05 18.99 -7.80
N LYS A 88 2.14 19.75 -7.72
CA LYS A 88 3.50 19.19 -7.89
C LYS A 88 3.92 18.27 -6.74
N ALA A 89 3.37 18.48 -5.55
CA ALA A 89 3.58 17.60 -4.41
C ALA A 89 2.72 16.34 -4.48
N ILE A 90 1.89 16.17 -5.53
CA ILE A 90 1.07 15.00 -5.78
C ILE A 90 1.78 13.94 -6.61
#